data_AF-A0A932NXV9-F1
#
_entry.id   AF-A0A932NXV9-F1
#
_cell.length_a   1.000
_cell.length_b   1.000
_cell.length_c   1.000
_cell.angle_alpha   90.00
_cell.angle_beta   90.00
_cell.angle_gamma   90.00
#
_symmetry.space_group_name_H-M   'P 1'
#
loop_
_entity.id
_entity.type
_entity.pdbx_description
1 polymer ?
#
loop_
_entity_poly.entity_id
_entity_poly.type
_entity_poly.pdbx_seq_one_letter_code
_entity_poly.pdbx_strand_id
1 'polypeptide(L)'
;MTDIPRRTSLGRMVEQSTLLLLIVIGVLILVLAFFILFHQNANATKGYQLRTLERERSQLLLEEEVLKMEIAESQALEQLQQDKRIRLMVAPRVTEYAEEQ
;
A
#
# COMPACT_ATOMS: atom_id res chain seq x y z
N MET A 1 77.23 -23.72 -8.47
CA MET A 1 76.64 -22.55 -9.15
C MET A 1 75.20 -22.91 -9.49
N THR A 2 74.28 -22.81 -8.53
CA THR A 2 72.88 -23.23 -8.69
C THR A 2 72.00 -22.00 -8.80
N ASP A 3 71.66 -21.64 -10.03
CA ASP A 3 70.66 -20.61 -10.32
C ASP A 3 69.26 -21.17 -10.00
N ILE A 4 68.61 -20.59 -8.98
CA ILE A 4 67.28 -20.98 -8.53
C ILE A 4 66.25 -20.23 -9.41
N PRO A 5 65.23 -20.91 -9.97
CA PRO A 5 64.29 -20.31 -10.91
C PRO A 5 63.27 -19.43 -10.18
N ARG A 6 63.68 -18.20 -9.81
CA ARG A 6 62.81 -17.23 -9.12
C ARG A 6 61.60 -16.78 -9.95
N ARG A 7 61.67 -16.86 -11.28
CA ARG A 7 60.62 -16.33 -12.19
C ARG A 7 59.35 -17.18 -12.22
N THR A 8 59.46 -18.51 -12.12
CA THR A 8 58.29 -19.43 -12.10
C THR A 8 57.51 -19.36 -10.79
N SER A 9 58.18 -19.06 -9.66
CA SER A 9 57.52 -18.87 -8.36
C SER A 9 56.66 -17.62 -8.31
N LEU A 10 57.12 -16.51 -8.91
CA LEU A 10 56.40 -15.24 -8.89
C LEU A 10 55.14 -15.29 -9.76
N GLY A 11 55.21 -15.91 -10.95
CA GLY A 11 54.06 -16.10 -11.83
C GLY A 11 52.94 -16.91 -11.17
N ARG A 12 53.27 -18.03 -10.51
CA ARG A 12 52.28 -18.84 -9.78
C ARG A 12 51.63 -18.08 -8.63
N MET A 13 52.40 -17.24 -7.92
CA MET A 13 51.88 -16.44 -6.80
C MET A 13 50.89 -15.38 -7.29
N VAL A 14 51.17 -14.75 -8.44
CA VAL A 14 50.26 -13.79 -9.08
C VAL A 14 48.97 -14.50 -9.53
N GLU A 15 49.10 -15.65 -10.20
CA GLU A 15 47.95 -16.42 -10.69
C GLU A 15 47.04 -16.90 -9.54
N GLN A 16 47.62 -17.38 -8.44
CA GLN A 16 46.88 -17.72 -7.21
C GLN A 16 46.18 -16.51 -6.59
N SER A 17 46.83 -15.35 -6.58
CA SER A 17 46.24 -14.11 -6.06
C SER A 17 45.06 -13.66 -6.92
N THR A 18 45.18 -13.74 -8.25
CA THR A 18 44.10 -13.42 -9.19
C THR A 18 42.93 -14.38 -9.05
N LEU A 19 43.20 -15.68 -8.88
CA LEU A 19 42.17 -16.70 -8.68
C LEU A 19 41.41 -16.46 -7.36
N LEU A 20 42.12 -16.19 -6.25
CA LEU A 20 41.49 -15.84 -4.98
C LEU A 20 40.65 -14.57 -5.08
N LEU A 21 41.15 -13.55 -5.78
CA LEU A 21 40.42 -12.30 -5.99
C LEU A 21 39.12 -12.52 -6.78
N LEU A 22 39.16 -13.35 -7.83
CA LEU A 22 37.96 -13.74 -8.58
C LEU A 22 36.92 -14.46 -7.72
N ILE A 23 37.37 -15.39 -6.86
CA ILE A 23 36.48 -16.09 -5.93
C ILE A 23 35.84 -15.10 -4.95
N VAL A 24 36.63 -14.20 -4.35
CA VAL A 24 36.13 -13.21 -3.39
C VAL A 24 35.10 -12.30 -4.05
N ILE A 25 35.37 -11.80 -5.26
CA ILE A 25 34.41 -10.97 -6.00
C ILE A 25 33.14 -11.77 -6.34
N GLY A 26 33.28 -13.02 -6.78
CA GLY A 26 32.13 -13.89 -7.06
C GLY A 26 31.26 -14.11 -5.83
N VAL A 27 31.87 -14.37 -4.67
CA VAL A 27 31.15 -14.52 -3.39
C VAL A 27 30.46 -13.22 -2.99
N LEU A 28 31.13 -12.07 -3.13
CA LEU A 28 30.53 -10.76 -2.84
C LEU A 28 29.30 -10.50 -3.71
N ILE A 29 29.38 -10.78 -5.01
CA ILE A 29 28.25 -10.63 -5.93
C ILE A 29 27.09 -11.54 -5.53
N LEU A 30 27.36 -12.80 -5.18
CA LEU A 30 26.32 -13.72 -4.72
C LEU A 30 25.65 -13.24 -3.44
N VAL A 31 26.42 -12.79 -2.45
CA VAL A 31 25.88 -12.25 -1.19
C VAL A 31 25.00 -11.01 -1.46
N LEU A 32 25.46 -10.10 -2.31
CA LEU A 32 24.68 -8.94 -2.75
C LEU A 32 23.38 -9.35 -3.46
N ALA A 33 23.44 -10.33 -4.36
CA ALA A 33 22.27 -10.84 -5.06
C ALA A 33 21.24 -11.42 -4.08
N PHE A 34 21.68 -12.23 -3.11
CA PHE A 34 20.80 -12.73 -2.05
C PHE A 34 20.19 -11.60 -1.24
N PHE A 35 20.99 -10.62 -0.82
CA PHE A 35 20.50 -9.47 -0.04
C PHE A 35 19.43 -8.68 -0.81
N ILE A 36 19.66 -8.43 -2.10
CA ILE A 36 18.70 -7.75 -2.98
C ILE A 36 17.41 -8.57 -3.10
N LEU A 37 17.51 -9.88 -3.31
CA LEU A 37 16.33 -10.76 -3.39
C LEU A 37 15.51 -10.74 -2.10
N PHE A 38 16.14 -10.81 -0.92
CA PHE A 38 15.43 -10.72 0.35
C PHE A 38 14.75 -9.35 0.53
N HIS A 39 15.45 -8.26 0.21
CA HIS A 39 14.89 -6.91 0.30
C HIS A 39 13.68 -6.73 -0.63
N GLN A 40 13.77 -7.21 -1.88
CA GLN A 40 12.67 -7.12 -2.83
C GLN A 40 11.48 -8.00 -2.42
N ASN A 41 11.71 -9.20 -1.91
CA ASN A 41 10.64 -10.06 -1.38
C ASN A 41 9.95 -9.43 -0.15
N ALA A 42 10.73 -8.84 0.76
CA ALA A 42 10.19 -8.12 1.91
C ALA A 42 9.36 -6.90 1.47
N ASN A 43 9.84 -6.15 0.48
CA ASN A 43 9.12 -5.00 -0.06
C ASN A 43 7.85 -5.40 -0.80
N ALA A 44 7.87 -6.49 -1.57
CA ALA A 44 6.67 -7.03 -2.20
C ALA A 44 5.62 -7.39 -1.14
N THR A 45 6.03 -8.10 -0.08
CA THR A 45 5.14 -8.48 1.03
C THR A 45 4.54 -7.25 1.73
N LYS A 46 5.38 -6.25 2.04
CA LYS A 46 4.91 -4.97 2.61
C LYS A 46 3.95 -4.24 1.66
N GLY A 47 4.20 -4.26 0.35
CA GLY A 47 3.32 -3.68 -0.65
C GLY A 47 1.93 -4.35 -0.70
N TYR A 48 1.89 -5.69 -0.60
CA TYR A 48 0.62 -6.41 -0.50
C TYR A 48 -0.15 -6.05 0.78
N GLN A 49 0.54 -5.99 1.92
CA GLN A 49 -0.08 -5.57 3.19
C GLN A 49 -0.63 -4.16 3.12
N LEU A 50 0.14 -3.22 2.56
CA LEU A 50 -0.30 -1.84 2.37
C LEU A 50 -1.56 -1.77 1.51
N ARG A 51 -1.59 -2.47 0.38
CA ARG A 51 -2.75 -2.47 -0.53
C ARG A 51 -4.00 -3.07 0.11
N THR A 52 -3.84 -4.07 0.98
CA THR A 52 -4.96 -4.61 1.78
C THR A 52 -5.47 -3.57 2.77
N LEU A 53 -4.58 -2.94 3.53
CA LEU A 53 -4.94 -1.89 4.48
C LEU A 53 -5.61 -0.68 3.79
N GLU A 54 -5.14 -0.29 2.61
CA GLU A 54 -5.77 0.77 1.82
C GLU A 54 -7.20 0.41 1.39
N ARG A 55 -7.44 -0.84 1.00
CA ARG A 55 -8.80 -1.31 0.66
C ARG A 55 -9.71 -1.31 1.88
N GLU A 56 -9.23 -1.82 3.01
CA GLU A 56 -9.98 -1.83 4.26
C GLU A 56 -10.31 -0.41 4.71
N ARG A 57 -9.33 0.51 4.64
CA ARG A 57 -9.55 1.93 4.91
C ARG A 57 -10.60 2.54 3.99
N SER A 58 -10.56 2.25 2.69
CA SER A 58 -11.58 2.75 1.74
C SER A 58 -12.97 2.21 2.04
N GLN A 59 -13.09 0.96 2.49
CA GLN A 59 -14.38 0.39 2.90
C GLN A 59 -14.92 1.06 4.16
N LEU A 60 -14.08 1.24 5.18
CA LEU A 60 -14.46 1.90 6.43
C LEU A 60 -14.89 3.36 6.20
N LEU A 61 -14.23 4.09 5.30
CA LEU A 61 -14.62 5.46 4.95
C LEU A 61 -15.99 5.52 4.25
N LEU A 62 -16.28 4.55 3.37
CA LEU A 62 -17.59 4.46 2.72
C LEU A 62 -18.68 4.19 3.77
N GLU A 63 -18.43 3.26 4.69
CA GLU A 63 -19.37 2.94 5.77
C GLU A 63 -19.63 4.15 6.68
N GLU A 64 -18.56 4.88 7.03
CA GLU A 64 -18.67 6.14 7.79
C GLU A 64 -19.53 7.19 7.05
N GLU A 65 -19.36 7.33 5.74
CA GLU A 65 -20.12 8.27 4.92
C GLU A 65 -21.62 7.93 4.90
N VAL A 66 -21.95 6.64 4.72
CA VAL A 66 -23.34 6.15 4.78
C VAL A 66 -23.96 6.41 6.16
N LEU A 67 -23.24 6.07 7.24
CA LEU A 67 -23.70 6.32 8.61
C LEU A 67 -23.94 7.82 8.87
N LYS A 68 -23.06 8.70 8.38
CA LYS A 68 -23.25 10.15 8.51
C LYS A 68 -24.50 10.63 7.76
N MET A 69 -24.76 10.08 6.58
CA MET A 69 -25.97 10.39 5.82
C MET A 69 -27.23 9.97 6.59
N GLU A 70 -27.27 8.75 7.12
CA GLU A 70 -28.39 8.25 7.92
C GLU A 70 -28.63 9.07 9.19
N ILE A 71 -27.55 9.50 9.86
CA ILE A 71 -27.63 10.41 11.01
C ILE A 71 -28.22 11.77 10.58
N ALA A 72 -27.76 12.33 9.47
CA ALA A 72 -28.26 13.61 8.96
C ALA A 72 -29.74 13.53 8.58
N GLU A 73 -30.17 12.43 7.96
CA GLU A 73 -31.59 12.19 7.64
C GLU A 73 -32.44 12.11 8.92
N SER A 74 -31.98 11.35 9.91
CA SER A 74 -32.65 11.24 11.20
C SER A 74 -32.75 12.59 11.92
N GLN A 75 -31.68 13.38 11.90
CA GLN A 75 -31.66 14.73 12.49
C GLN A 75 -32.56 15.70 11.74
N ALA A 76 -32.59 15.64 10.41
CA ALA A 76 -33.49 16.46 9.60
C ALA A 76 -34.96 16.12 9.89
N LEU A 77 -35.29 14.83 10.00
CA LEU A 77 -36.64 14.39 10.36
C LEU A 77 -37.03 14.87 11.77
N GLU A 78 -36.13 14.76 12.75
CA GLU A 78 -36.37 15.25 14.09
C GLU A 78 -36.62 16.78 14.09
N GLN A 79 -35.82 17.54 13.34
CA GLN A 79 -36.04 18.98 13.19
C GLN A 79 -37.40 19.31 12.58
N LEU A 80 -37.80 18.59 11.52
CA LEU A 80 -39.12 18.77 10.90
C LEU A 80 -40.26 18.43 11.87
N GLN A 81 -40.11 17.37 12.68
CA GLN A 81 -41.09 17.00 13.70
C GLN A 81 -41.16 18.02 14.85
N GLN A 82 -40.08 18.75 15.13
CA GLN A 82 -40.05 19.80 16.14
C GLN A 82 -40.54 21.15 15.60
N ASP A 83 -40.66 21.33 14.29
CA ASP A 83 -41.19 22.55 13.69
C ASP A 83 -42.69 22.72 14.02
N LYS A 84 -43.02 23.84 14.66
CA LYS A 84 -44.38 24.20 15.06
C LYS A 84 -45.32 24.33 13.87
N ARG A 85 -44.86 24.75 12.70
CA ARG A 85 -45.68 24.89 11.48
C ARG A 85 -46.08 23.52 10.93
N ILE A 86 -45.16 22.56 10.93
CA ILE A 86 -45.42 21.20 10.45
C ILE A 86 -46.36 20.45 11.40
N ARG A 87 -46.19 20.60 12.73
CA ARG A 87 -47.13 20.02 13.71
C ARG A 87 -48.57 20.53 13.56
N LEU A 88 -48.76 21.72 12.99
CA LEU A 88 -50.06 22.32 12.75
C LEU A 88 -50.61 22.01 11.35
N MET A 89 -49.85 21.33 10.48
CA MET A 89 -50.35 20.89 9.18
C MET A 89 -51.36 19.75 9.36
N VAL A 90 -52.48 19.86 8.64
CA VAL A 90 -53.56 18.88 8.60
C VAL A 90 -53.71 18.38 7.18
N ALA A 91 -54.02 17.09 7.01
CA ALA A 91 -54.15 16.50 5.68
C ALA A 91 -55.23 17.23 4.86
N PRO A 92 -54.93 17.68 3.62
CA PRO A 92 -55.90 18.38 2.79
C PRO A 92 -57.04 17.41 2.40
N ARG A 93 -58.29 17.87 2.56
CA ARG A 93 -59.48 17.05 2.26
C ARG A 93 -59.73 16.85 0.76
N VAL A 94 -59.21 17.72 -0.09
CA VAL A 94 -59.34 17.66 -1.56
C VAL A 94 -58.05 18.24 -2.16
N THR A 95 -57.39 17.48 -3.04
CA THR A 95 -56.25 17.95 -3.83
C THR A 95 -56.74 18.26 -5.24
N GLU A 96 -56.79 19.55 -5.57
CA GLU A 96 -57.11 20.00 -6.93
C GLU A 96 -55.79 20.34 -7.62
N TYR A 97 -55.45 19.58 -8.66
CA TYR A 97 -54.24 19.78 -9.45
C TYR A 97 -54.56 20.81 -10.54
N ALA A 98 -53.75 21.86 -10.65
CA ALA A 98 -53.85 22.80 -11.74
C ALA A 98 -53.38 22.11 -13.03
N GLU A 99 -54.23 22.07 -14.06
CA GLU A 99 -53.78 21.68 -15.40
C GLU A 99 -52.83 22.75 -15.94
N GLU A 100 -51.63 22.32 -16.33
CA GLU A 100 -50.61 23.16 -16.96
C GLU A 100 -51.18 23.72 -18.28
N GLN A 101 -51.20 25.05 -18.39
CA GLN A 101 -51.57 25.78 -19.62
C GLN A 101 -50.41 25.85 -20.59
#